data_AF-A0A4S2MY05-F1
#
_entry.id   AF-A0A4S2MY05-F1
#
_cell.length_a   1.000
_cell.length_b   1.000
_cell.length_c   1.000
_cell.angle_alpha   90.00
_cell.angle_beta   90.00
_cell.angle_gamma   90.00
#
_symmetry.space_group_name_H-M   'P 1'
#
loop_
_entity.id
_entity.type
_entity.pdbx_description
1 polymer ?
#
loop_
_entity_poly.entity_id
_entity_poly.type
_entity_poly.pdbx_seq_one_letter_code
_entity_poly.pdbx_strand_id
1 'polypeptide(L)'
;MDLVSSMEDQKWLLSSGRYVEDVISDICDHMPLQNFKTHLLRSLVLDLSDSAIVGWFTPAELQEMQLAFPPLPPPDKVLIDSLTPFFEVKTTQDLNKVLQNFRSCIFTAPTAFWAESVHRALLSLFTFPVMPLCASQLEAWYSSSIWASVIDFSLGNLPIRIIRHEAVCRASSLLLNKTRVQTGGPANRQKIGRRFDAIICTHADNYLEFGAIEVAKSDNGPGSTKFIQDGKKLRIALRDMIMRLHDAVGDDHGAVKKMQTVGVLNAGLTFQMVRCWGRNRGGVVLVKSERREELPRVVGELRKVWSLMRTVIQMKDIVDEVRKIVEEGEPKTKEEIAAQLLRGD
;
A
#
# COMPACT_ATOMS: atom_id res chain seq x y z
N MET A 1 -28.38 1.30 -0.29
CA MET A 1 -29.08 1.03 0.97
C MET A 1 -28.92 -0.42 1.39
N ASP A 2 -28.95 -1.41 0.48
CA ASP A 2 -28.86 -2.85 0.85
C ASP A 2 -27.47 -3.43 1.21
N LEU A 3 -26.42 -2.62 1.39
CA LEU A 3 -25.09 -3.13 1.75
C LEU A 3 -24.90 -3.29 3.26
N VAL A 4 -25.57 -2.46 4.08
CA VAL A 4 -25.33 -2.39 5.54
C VAL A 4 -26.32 -3.27 6.34
N SER A 5 -27.52 -3.53 5.80
CA SER A 5 -28.55 -4.29 6.53
C SER A 5 -28.30 -5.80 6.60
N SER A 6 -27.33 -6.35 5.85
CA SER A 6 -26.98 -7.78 5.87
C SER A 6 -25.67 -8.08 6.61
N MET A 7 -25.17 -7.15 7.44
CA MET A 7 -23.82 -7.17 8.01
C MET A 7 -23.78 -7.23 9.54
N GLU A 8 -24.85 -7.59 10.24
CA GLU A 8 -24.91 -7.49 11.73
C GLU A 8 -23.71 -8.11 12.44
N ASP A 9 -23.23 -9.28 12.01
CA ASP A 9 -22.08 -9.98 12.61
C ASP A 9 -20.70 -9.43 12.17
N GLN A 10 -20.66 -8.51 11.20
CA GLN A 10 -19.42 -8.00 10.58
C GLN A 10 -19.09 -6.56 11.02
N LYS A 11 -20.02 -5.87 11.68
CA LYS A 11 -19.84 -4.49 12.13
C LYS A 11 -18.80 -4.38 13.24
N TRP A 12 -18.10 -3.27 13.30
CA TRP A 12 -17.15 -2.97 14.37
C TRP A 12 -17.82 -2.14 15.47
N LEU A 13 -18.08 -2.79 16.61
CA LEU A 13 -18.51 -2.13 17.84
C LEU A 13 -17.33 -1.44 18.52
N LEU A 14 -17.42 -0.13 18.69
CA LEU A 14 -16.47 0.69 19.46
C LEU A 14 -16.79 0.61 20.96
N SER A 15 -15.82 0.97 21.80
CA SER A 15 -15.98 1.02 23.27
C SER A 15 -17.05 2.03 23.72
N SER A 16 -17.41 2.98 22.86
CA SER A 16 -18.51 3.92 23.07
C SER A 16 -19.91 3.29 22.95
N GLY A 17 -20.00 2.04 22.45
CA GLY A 17 -21.25 1.36 22.14
C GLY A 17 -21.81 1.64 20.73
N ARG A 18 -21.11 2.45 19.92
CA ARG A 18 -21.49 2.74 18.53
C ARG A 18 -20.80 1.77 17.56
N TYR A 19 -21.51 1.40 16.50
CA TYR A 19 -20.91 0.68 15.37
C TYR A 19 -20.35 1.66 14.34
N VAL A 20 -19.11 1.44 13.88
CA VAL A 20 -18.47 2.31 12.87
C VAL A 20 -19.32 2.38 11.60
N GLU A 21 -19.82 1.23 11.12
CA GLU A 21 -20.63 1.13 9.91
C GLU A 21 -21.97 1.87 10.04
N ASP A 22 -22.57 1.92 11.24
CA ASP A 22 -23.82 2.65 11.46
C ASP A 22 -23.61 4.16 11.39
N VAL A 23 -22.49 4.65 11.93
CA VAL A 23 -22.08 6.05 11.77
C VAL A 23 -21.89 6.38 10.29
N ILE A 24 -21.21 5.51 9.54
CA ILE A 24 -21.00 5.69 8.10
C ILE A 24 -22.33 5.70 7.34
N SER A 25 -23.26 4.80 7.70
CA SER A 25 -24.58 4.72 7.06
C SER A 25 -25.37 6.00 7.27
N ASP A 26 -25.45 6.48 8.51
CA ASP A 26 -26.15 7.72 8.86
C ASP A 26 -25.61 8.92 8.06
N ILE A 27 -24.28 9.05 7.97
CA ILE A 27 -23.66 10.11 7.18
C ILE A 27 -24.01 9.99 5.69
N CYS A 28 -23.99 8.76 5.15
CA CYS A 28 -24.30 8.54 3.75
C CYS A 28 -25.75 8.89 3.40
N ASP A 29 -26.68 8.62 4.31
CA ASP A 29 -28.11 8.90 4.13
C ASP A 29 -28.41 10.41 4.13
N HIS A 30 -27.61 11.19 4.85
CA HIS A 30 -27.72 12.66 4.90
C HIS A 30 -26.81 13.38 3.88
N MET A 31 -26.00 12.65 3.11
CA MET A 31 -25.06 13.25 2.15
C MET A 31 -25.77 13.64 0.84
N PRO A 32 -25.51 14.83 0.28
CA PRO A 32 -26.04 15.20 -1.04
C PRO A 32 -25.64 14.18 -2.11
N LEU A 33 -26.59 13.80 -2.98
CA LEU A 33 -26.40 12.73 -3.96
C LEU A 33 -25.16 12.90 -4.85
N GLN A 34 -24.82 14.15 -5.19
CA GLN A 34 -23.62 14.45 -6.00
C GLN A 34 -22.32 14.09 -5.26
N ASN A 35 -22.26 14.38 -3.95
CA ASN A 35 -21.11 14.05 -3.11
C ASN A 35 -21.05 12.54 -2.86
N PHE A 36 -22.21 11.93 -2.54
CA PHE A 36 -22.31 10.49 -2.26
C PHE A 36 -21.76 9.62 -3.40
N LYS A 37 -22.05 9.98 -4.66
CA LYS A 37 -21.61 9.21 -5.84
C LYS A 37 -20.09 9.01 -5.92
N THR A 38 -19.32 9.94 -5.36
CA THR A 38 -17.84 9.97 -5.45
C THR A 38 -17.14 9.80 -4.10
N HIS A 39 -17.91 9.54 -3.03
CA HIS A 39 -17.38 9.43 -1.68
C HIS A 39 -16.89 8.01 -1.37
N LEU A 40 -15.78 7.92 -0.62
CA LEU A 40 -15.17 6.64 -0.21
C LEU A 40 -16.07 5.82 0.72
N LEU A 41 -16.84 6.51 1.56
CA LEU A 41 -17.79 5.89 2.50
C LEU A 41 -18.82 4.96 1.83
N ARG A 42 -19.20 5.21 0.57
CA ARG A 42 -20.10 4.32 -0.19
C ARG A 42 -19.50 2.91 -0.33
N SER A 43 -18.18 2.79 -0.27
CA SER A 43 -17.44 1.54 -0.32
C SER A 43 -16.97 1.08 1.07
N LEU A 44 -17.51 1.65 2.15
CA LEU A 44 -17.10 1.40 3.54
C LEU A 44 -15.59 1.62 3.75
N VAL A 45 -15.05 2.65 3.10
CA VAL A 45 -13.65 3.06 3.22
C VAL A 45 -13.57 4.32 4.07
N LEU A 46 -12.91 4.23 5.23
CA LEU A 46 -12.76 5.32 6.19
C LEU A 46 -11.31 5.80 6.22
N ASP A 47 -11.04 7.01 5.73
CA ASP A 47 -9.69 7.60 5.73
C ASP A 47 -9.44 8.36 7.04
N LEU A 48 -8.60 7.79 7.91
CA LEU A 48 -8.26 8.38 9.21
C LEU A 48 -7.35 9.61 9.07
N SER A 49 -6.84 9.91 7.88
CA SER A 49 -6.08 11.12 7.59
C SER A 49 -6.95 12.30 7.11
N ASP A 50 -8.24 12.08 6.86
CA ASP A 50 -9.17 13.11 6.41
C ASP A 50 -9.81 13.83 7.63
N SER A 51 -9.56 15.13 7.75
CA SER A 51 -10.06 15.93 8.87
C SER A 51 -11.59 16.02 8.93
N ALA A 52 -12.28 15.92 7.79
CA ALA A 52 -13.73 15.90 7.77
C ALA A 52 -14.26 14.59 8.37
N ILE A 53 -13.58 13.47 8.10
CA ILE A 53 -13.92 12.15 8.64
C ILE A 53 -13.66 12.08 10.14
N VAL A 54 -12.54 12.64 10.58
CA VAL A 54 -12.17 12.78 12.00
C VAL A 54 -13.29 13.47 12.80
N GLY A 55 -13.99 14.45 12.21
CA GLY A 55 -15.06 15.18 12.89
C GLY A 55 -16.32 14.37 13.24
N TRP A 56 -16.48 13.15 12.73
CA TRP A 56 -17.69 12.32 12.95
C TRP A 56 -17.59 11.38 14.15
N PHE A 57 -16.39 11.25 14.71
CA PHE A 57 -16.09 10.38 15.83
C PHE A 57 -15.55 11.20 16.99
N THR A 58 -15.78 10.73 18.21
CA THR A 58 -15.17 11.33 19.39
C THR A 58 -13.65 11.08 19.39
N PRO A 59 -12.85 11.90 20.08
CA PRO A 59 -11.40 11.67 20.17
C PRO A 59 -11.02 10.28 20.70
N ALA A 60 -11.81 9.72 21.63
CA ALA A 60 -11.59 8.38 22.18
C ALA A 60 -11.86 7.28 21.14
N GLU A 61 -12.95 7.39 20.36
CA GLU A 61 -13.26 6.46 19.27
C GLU A 61 -12.17 6.50 18.17
N LEU A 62 -11.69 7.68 17.82
CA LEU A 62 -10.59 7.84 16.88
C LEU A 62 -9.30 7.21 17.38
N GLN A 63 -8.97 7.43 18.66
CA GLN A 63 -7.81 6.81 19.28
C GLN A 63 -7.92 5.28 19.30
N GLU A 64 -9.09 4.74 19.62
CA GLU A 64 -9.37 3.30 19.54
C GLU A 64 -9.11 2.76 18.13
N MET A 65 -9.64 3.42 17.10
CA MET A 65 -9.45 3.00 15.71
C MET A 65 -7.98 3.10 15.27
N GLN A 66 -7.27 4.15 15.67
CA GLN A 66 -5.86 4.34 15.37
C GLN A 66 -4.97 3.31 16.05
N LEU A 67 -5.27 2.93 17.29
CA LEU A 67 -4.54 1.91 18.04
C LEU A 67 -4.83 0.49 17.51
N ALA A 68 -6.03 0.26 16.98
CA ALA A 68 -6.38 -1.00 16.33
C ALA A 68 -5.70 -1.20 14.97
N PHE A 69 -5.36 -0.10 14.27
CA PHE A 69 -4.65 -0.17 12.99
C PHE A 69 -3.23 -0.72 13.21
N PRO A 70 -2.80 -1.76 12.48
CA PRO A 70 -1.48 -2.35 12.69
C PRO A 70 -0.33 -1.33 12.59
N PRO A 71 0.63 -1.35 13.53
CA PRO A 71 1.77 -0.44 13.46
C PRO A 71 2.61 -0.74 12.21
N LEU A 72 3.41 0.24 11.80
CA LEU A 72 4.43 -0.01 10.79
C LEU A 72 5.47 -0.99 11.35
N PRO A 73 6.03 -1.89 10.53
CA PRO A 73 7.17 -2.70 10.92
C PRO A 73 8.32 -1.82 11.43
N PRO A 74 9.07 -2.28 12.46
CA PRO A 74 10.19 -1.53 12.99
C PRO A 74 11.29 -1.37 11.92
N PRO A 75 12.15 -0.34 12.03
CA PRO A 75 13.25 -0.15 11.08
C PRO A 75 14.19 -1.36 11.02
N ASP A 76 14.53 -1.80 9.81
CA ASP A 76 15.49 -2.87 9.57
C ASP A 76 16.91 -2.41 9.93
N LYS A 77 17.57 -3.12 10.86
CA LYS A 77 18.97 -2.84 11.24
C LYS A 77 19.90 -2.97 10.02
N VAL A 78 19.66 -3.93 9.14
CA VAL A 78 20.47 -4.13 7.92
C VAL A 78 20.37 -2.91 7.03
N LEU A 79 19.19 -2.30 6.90
CA LEU A 79 19.04 -1.04 6.17
C LEU A 79 19.86 0.07 6.82
N ILE A 80 19.78 0.26 8.14
CA ILE A 80 20.52 1.31 8.85
C ILE A 80 22.04 1.14 8.66
N ASP A 81 22.55 -0.08 8.85
CA ASP A 81 23.96 -0.41 8.67
C ASP A 81 24.39 -0.14 7.21
N SER A 82 23.52 -0.45 6.24
CA SER A 82 23.76 -0.17 4.81
C SER A 82 23.76 1.31 4.45
N LEU A 83 23.04 2.16 5.20
CA LEU A 83 22.96 3.59 4.95
C LEU A 83 24.08 4.39 5.62
N THR A 84 24.65 3.86 6.71
CA THR A 84 25.68 4.53 7.52
C THR A 84 26.88 5.06 6.71
N PRO A 85 27.44 4.31 5.72
CA PRO A 85 28.55 4.82 4.90
C PRO A 85 28.23 6.09 4.10
N PHE A 86 26.95 6.39 3.88
CA PHE A 86 26.50 7.53 3.07
C PHE A 86 26.26 8.80 3.90
N PHE A 87 26.41 8.76 5.23
CA PHE A 87 26.02 9.87 6.12
C PHE A 87 26.83 11.15 5.92
N GLU A 88 28.10 11.01 5.55
CA GLU A 88 29.04 12.12 5.34
C GLU A 88 29.17 12.54 3.87
N VAL A 89 28.40 11.94 2.96
CA VAL A 89 28.44 12.24 1.53
C VAL A 89 27.88 13.62 1.26
N LYS A 90 28.68 14.49 0.62
CA LYS A 90 28.28 15.86 0.26
C LYS A 90 28.34 16.13 -1.25
N THR A 91 29.19 15.38 -1.97
CA THR A 91 29.42 15.57 -3.40
C THR A 91 29.24 14.28 -4.19
N THR A 92 29.08 14.38 -5.51
CA THR A 92 29.05 13.21 -6.42
C THR A 92 30.34 12.39 -6.35
N GLN A 93 31.48 13.04 -6.11
CA GLN A 93 32.77 12.36 -5.93
C GLN A 93 32.79 11.53 -4.64
N ASP A 94 32.26 12.07 -3.53
CA ASP A 94 32.16 11.33 -2.28
C ASP A 94 31.24 10.12 -2.43
N LEU A 95 30.07 10.33 -3.05
CA LEU A 95 29.12 9.25 -3.32
C LEU A 95 29.76 8.12 -4.15
N ASN A 96 30.48 8.48 -5.21
CA ASN A 96 31.19 7.51 -6.03
C ASN A 96 32.28 6.76 -5.24
N LYS A 97 33.06 7.44 -4.40
CA LYS A 97 34.07 6.80 -3.53
C LYS A 97 33.45 5.79 -2.57
N VAL A 98 32.37 6.19 -1.88
CA VAL A 98 31.64 5.28 -0.96
C VAL A 98 31.13 4.06 -1.72
N LEU A 99 30.51 4.26 -2.88
CA LEU A 99 29.99 3.16 -3.71
C LEU A 99 31.08 2.24 -4.26
N GLN A 100 32.29 2.73 -4.53
CA GLN A 100 33.41 1.87 -4.95
C GLN A 100 33.85 0.95 -3.81
N ASN A 101 33.94 1.49 -2.58
CA ASN A 101 34.30 0.72 -1.38
C ASN A 101 33.16 -0.18 -0.86
N PHE A 102 31.91 0.14 -1.19
CA PHE A 102 30.75 -0.68 -0.83
C PHE A 102 30.84 -2.10 -1.41
N ARG A 103 31.39 -2.24 -2.64
CA ARG A 103 31.59 -3.55 -3.29
C ARG A 103 32.58 -4.46 -2.58
N SER A 104 33.54 -3.90 -1.85
CA SER A 104 34.52 -4.71 -1.09
C SER A 104 33.95 -5.26 0.23
N CYS A 105 32.83 -4.72 0.70
CA CYS A 105 32.10 -5.20 1.87
C CYS A 105 30.85 -5.96 1.40
N ILE A 106 31.01 -7.21 0.97
CA ILE A 106 29.88 -8.01 0.48
C ILE A 106 28.94 -8.31 1.66
N PHE A 107 27.93 -7.47 1.85
CA PHE A 107 26.73 -7.87 2.56
C PHE A 107 25.94 -8.78 1.62
N THR A 108 25.76 -10.04 2.01
CA THR A 108 24.92 -11.03 1.30
C THR A 108 23.42 -10.74 1.43
N ALA A 109 23.05 -9.69 2.16
CA ALA A 109 21.67 -9.35 2.45
C ALA A 109 20.99 -8.62 1.27
N PRO A 110 19.81 -9.06 0.80
CA PRO A 110 19.08 -8.40 -0.28
C PRO A 110 18.81 -6.91 -0.05
N THR A 111 18.53 -6.50 1.20
CA THR A 111 18.30 -5.08 1.55
C THR A 111 19.53 -4.21 1.29
N ALA A 112 20.74 -4.71 1.59
CA ALA A 112 21.99 -3.98 1.38
C ALA A 112 22.28 -3.81 -0.12
N PHE A 113 22.07 -4.87 -0.91
CA PHE A 113 22.22 -4.83 -2.36
C PHE A 113 21.24 -3.85 -3.02
N TRP A 114 19.98 -3.86 -2.58
CA TRP A 114 18.99 -2.89 -3.03
C TRP A 114 19.40 -1.45 -2.65
N ALA A 115 19.87 -1.25 -1.42
CA ALA A 115 20.33 0.05 -0.95
C ALA A 115 21.45 0.63 -1.82
N GLU A 116 22.47 -0.18 -2.11
CA GLU A 116 23.54 0.18 -3.03
C GLU A 116 22.99 0.54 -4.42
N SER A 117 22.08 -0.28 -4.94
CA SER A 117 21.50 -0.11 -6.28
C SER A 117 20.74 1.21 -6.43
N VAL A 118 19.97 1.61 -5.41
CA VAL A 118 19.30 2.93 -5.38
C VAL A 118 20.31 4.06 -5.41
N HIS A 119 21.36 4.00 -4.59
CA HIS A 119 22.40 5.04 -4.55
C HIS A 119 23.19 5.13 -5.85
N ARG A 120 23.45 3.99 -6.53
CA ARG A 120 24.08 3.96 -7.86
C ARG A 120 23.19 4.59 -8.93
N ALA A 121 21.89 4.28 -8.93
CA ALA A 121 20.95 4.90 -9.86
C ALA A 121 20.91 6.42 -9.67
N LEU A 122 20.88 6.88 -8.41
CA LEU A 122 20.92 8.31 -8.08
C LEU A 122 22.23 8.98 -8.51
N LEU A 123 23.39 8.35 -8.28
CA LEU A 123 24.68 8.90 -8.72
C LEU A 123 24.66 9.18 -10.23
N SER A 124 24.16 8.25 -11.04
CA SER A 124 24.04 8.44 -12.49
C SER A 124 23.14 9.63 -12.85
N LEU A 125 22.03 9.82 -12.14
CA LEU A 125 21.12 10.95 -12.36
C LEU A 125 21.74 12.29 -11.94
N PHE A 126 22.58 12.31 -10.90
CA PHE A 126 23.27 13.51 -10.44
C PHE A 126 24.44 13.94 -11.33
N THR A 127 25.02 13.02 -12.11
CA THR A 127 26.18 13.32 -12.98
C THR A 127 25.78 13.73 -14.39
N PHE A 128 24.52 13.57 -14.77
CA PHE A 128 24.05 14.01 -16.08
C PHE A 128 24.13 15.54 -16.23
N PRO A 129 24.69 16.06 -17.34
CA PRO A 129 24.85 17.50 -17.55
C PRO A 129 23.54 18.29 -17.46
N VAL A 130 22.42 17.68 -17.84
CA VAL A 130 21.10 18.31 -17.89
C VAL A 130 20.33 18.26 -16.56
N MET A 131 20.90 17.65 -15.50
CA MET A 131 20.29 17.51 -14.17
C MET A 131 18.80 17.12 -14.23
N PRO A 132 18.45 15.92 -14.73
CA PRO A 132 17.07 15.57 -15.06
C PRO A 132 16.10 15.62 -13.87
N LEU A 133 16.60 15.49 -12.64
CA LEU A 133 15.83 15.61 -11.38
C LEU A 133 15.38 17.06 -11.08
N CYS A 134 16.02 18.04 -11.70
CA CYS A 134 15.66 19.45 -11.59
C CYS A 134 14.73 19.91 -12.72
N ALA A 135 14.58 19.10 -13.77
CA ALA A 135 13.72 19.38 -14.91
C ALA A 135 12.32 18.76 -14.74
N SER A 136 11.33 19.33 -15.42
CA SER A 136 10.02 18.70 -15.58
C SER A 136 10.16 17.49 -16.50
N GLN A 137 9.68 16.34 -16.06
CA GLN A 137 9.71 15.11 -16.83
C GLN A 137 8.30 14.60 -17.14
N LEU A 138 8.20 13.62 -18.03
CA LEU A 138 6.95 12.89 -18.26
C LEU A 138 6.76 11.81 -17.18
N GLU A 139 5.52 11.43 -16.94
CA GLU A 139 5.14 10.41 -15.94
C GLU A 139 5.90 9.08 -16.14
N ALA A 140 6.01 8.63 -17.39
CA ALA A 140 6.74 7.42 -17.77
C ALA A 140 8.23 7.50 -17.40
N TRP A 141 8.83 8.70 -17.44
CA TRP A 141 10.23 8.88 -17.05
C TRP A 141 10.41 8.66 -15.55
N TYR A 142 9.55 9.26 -14.71
CA TYR A 142 9.59 9.03 -13.26
C TYR A 142 9.36 7.54 -12.95
N SER A 143 8.37 6.93 -13.60
CA SER A 143 8.03 5.51 -13.40
C SER A 143 9.21 4.59 -13.70
N SER A 144 9.89 4.77 -14.84
CA SER A 144 10.97 3.88 -15.31
C SER A 144 12.35 4.21 -14.76
N SER A 145 12.68 5.50 -14.61
CA SER A 145 14.03 5.95 -14.26
C SER A 145 14.26 6.06 -12.76
N ILE A 146 13.18 6.14 -11.96
CA ILE A 146 13.25 6.30 -10.50
C ILE A 146 12.44 5.21 -9.82
N TRP A 147 11.12 5.21 -10.03
CA TRP A 147 10.24 4.43 -9.15
C TRP A 147 10.36 2.92 -9.36
N ALA A 148 10.71 2.47 -10.57
CA ALA A 148 11.03 1.07 -10.83
C ALA A 148 12.25 0.60 -10.03
N SER A 149 13.36 1.35 -10.01
CA SER A 149 14.55 0.94 -9.27
C SER A 149 14.38 1.06 -7.75
N VAL A 150 13.65 2.08 -7.29
CA VAL A 150 13.39 2.27 -5.86
C VAL A 150 12.42 1.22 -5.32
N ILE A 151 11.32 0.95 -6.03
CA ILE A 151 10.24 0.10 -5.51
C ILE A 151 10.43 -1.35 -5.93
N ASP A 152 10.60 -1.64 -7.22
CA ASP A 152 10.50 -3.02 -7.71
C ASP A 152 11.66 -3.88 -7.21
N PHE A 153 12.87 -3.33 -7.25
CA PHE A 153 14.06 -4.04 -6.78
C PHE A 153 14.04 -4.26 -5.27
N SER A 154 13.30 -3.44 -4.50
CA SER A 154 13.13 -3.69 -3.06
C SER A 154 12.34 -4.98 -2.80
N LEU A 155 11.40 -5.30 -3.68
CA LEU A 155 10.50 -6.44 -3.61
C LEU A 155 11.04 -7.67 -4.36
N GLY A 156 12.12 -7.52 -5.13
CA GLY A 156 12.60 -8.54 -6.07
C GLY A 156 13.10 -9.86 -5.46
N ASN A 157 13.34 -9.90 -4.14
CA ASN A 157 13.71 -11.12 -3.42
C ASN A 157 12.51 -11.81 -2.73
N LEU A 158 11.30 -11.28 -2.88
CA LEU A 158 10.07 -11.92 -2.42
C LEU A 158 9.47 -12.74 -3.58
N PRO A 159 8.78 -13.86 -3.31
CA PRO A 159 8.13 -14.67 -4.35
C PRO A 159 6.81 -14.04 -4.81
N ILE A 160 6.89 -12.79 -5.29
CA ILE A 160 5.78 -11.98 -5.80
C ILE A 160 6.17 -11.38 -7.15
N ARG A 161 5.16 -10.95 -7.90
CA ARG A 161 5.34 -10.17 -9.12
C ARG A 161 4.80 -8.76 -8.96
N ILE A 162 5.45 -7.85 -9.68
CA ILE A 162 4.95 -6.50 -9.92
C ILE A 162 4.58 -6.42 -11.39
N ILE A 163 3.29 -6.29 -11.67
CA ILE A 163 2.79 -6.12 -13.02
C ILE A 163 2.78 -4.63 -13.30
N ARG A 164 3.72 -4.12 -14.09
CA ARG A 164 3.75 -2.73 -14.54
C ARG A 164 3.02 -2.56 -15.86
N HIS A 165 2.42 -1.39 -16.02
CA HIS A 165 1.68 -0.94 -17.21
C HIS A 165 0.43 -1.80 -17.49
N GLU A 166 -0.72 -1.15 -17.66
CA GLU A 166 -2.01 -1.78 -17.96
C GLU A 166 -2.53 -2.81 -16.93
N ALA A 167 -1.98 -2.81 -15.71
CA ALA A 167 -2.38 -3.75 -14.67
C ALA A 167 -3.81 -3.45 -14.20
N VAL A 168 -4.75 -4.34 -14.51
CA VAL A 168 -6.14 -4.25 -14.08
C VAL A 168 -6.28 -4.88 -12.69
N CYS A 169 -6.86 -4.16 -11.74
CA CYS A 169 -7.18 -4.72 -10.43
C CYS A 169 -8.22 -5.84 -10.56
N ARG A 170 -7.78 -7.06 -10.29
CA ARG A 170 -8.59 -8.27 -10.34
C ARG A 170 -9.59 -8.32 -9.20
N ALA A 171 -9.21 -7.89 -8.00
CA ALA A 171 -10.11 -7.88 -6.85
C ALA A 171 -11.35 -7.01 -7.12
N SER A 172 -11.15 -5.79 -7.64
CA SER A 172 -12.27 -4.95 -8.10
C SER A 172 -13.06 -5.59 -9.24
N SER A 173 -12.39 -6.24 -10.20
CA SER A 173 -13.07 -6.95 -11.29
C SER A 173 -13.99 -8.05 -10.78
N LEU A 174 -13.51 -8.88 -9.85
CA LEU A 174 -14.29 -9.97 -9.26
C LEU A 174 -15.48 -9.42 -8.47
N LEU A 175 -15.26 -8.39 -7.64
CA LEU A 175 -16.33 -7.76 -6.86
C LEU A 175 -17.43 -7.19 -7.76
N LEU A 176 -17.06 -6.48 -8.84
CA LEU A 176 -18.02 -5.90 -9.80
C LEU A 176 -18.86 -6.94 -10.55
N ASN A 177 -18.38 -8.18 -10.65
CA ASN A 177 -19.04 -9.27 -11.34
C ASN A 177 -19.56 -10.38 -10.40
N LYS A 178 -19.52 -10.17 -9.07
CA LYS A 178 -19.89 -11.20 -8.07
C LYS A 178 -21.30 -11.78 -8.28
N THR A 179 -22.23 -10.96 -8.75
CA THR A 179 -23.64 -11.35 -8.99
C THR A 179 -23.96 -11.61 -10.46
N ARG A 180 -22.94 -11.62 -11.34
CA ARG A 180 -23.15 -11.79 -12.79
C ARG A 180 -23.45 -13.26 -13.10
N VAL A 181 -24.67 -13.52 -13.55
CA VAL A 181 -25.15 -14.88 -13.91
C VAL A 181 -25.42 -15.06 -15.41
N GLN A 182 -25.34 -14.01 -16.22
CA GLN A 182 -25.65 -14.03 -17.65
C GLN A 182 -24.49 -13.49 -18.52
N THR A 183 -24.38 -14.04 -19.73
CA THR A 183 -23.47 -13.56 -20.79
C THR A 183 -24.30 -13.10 -22.01
N GLY A 184 -23.79 -12.14 -22.78
CA GLY A 184 -24.39 -11.69 -24.05
C GLY A 184 -24.95 -10.26 -24.05
N GLY A 185 -24.68 -9.52 -25.13
CA GLY A 185 -25.14 -8.13 -25.34
C GLY A 185 -24.28 -7.05 -24.67
N PRO A 186 -24.36 -5.78 -25.11
CA PRO A 186 -23.59 -4.65 -24.55
C PRO A 186 -23.83 -4.41 -23.05
N ALA A 187 -25.04 -4.71 -22.54
CA ALA A 187 -25.42 -4.51 -21.15
C ALA A 187 -24.86 -5.58 -20.18
N ASN A 188 -24.50 -6.78 -20.66
CA ASN A 188 -23.98 -7.87 -19.84
C ASN A 188 -22.49 -8.16 -20.11
N ARG A 189 -21.75 -7.17 -20.63
CA ARG A 189 -20.29 -7.26 -20.77
C ARG A 189 -19.66 -7.39 -19.38
N GLN A 190 -18.57 -8.15 -19.30
CA GLN A 190 -17.79 -8.27 -18.08
C GLN A 190 -17.29 -6.89 -17.66
N LYS A 191 -17.53 -6.52 -16.41
CA LYS A 191 -16.98 -5.28 -15.86
C LYS A 191 -15.49 -5.49 -15.58
N ILE A 192 -14.68 -4.54 -16.01
CA ILE A 192 -13.23 -4.56 -15.77
C ILE A 192 -12.95 -3.65 -14.58
N GLY A 193 -12.06 -4.09 -13.70
CA GLY A 193 -11.57 -3.29 -12.59
C GLY A 193 -10.77 -2.08 -13.09
N ARG A 194 -10.35 -1.24 -12.15
CA ARG A 194 -9.55 -0.06 -12.48
C ARG A 194 -8.13 -0.47 -12.85
N ARG A 195 -7.51 0.29 -13.77
CA ARG A 195 -6.12 0.11 -14.18
C ARG A 195 -5.20 0.92 -13.30
N PHE A 196 -4.04 0.37 -12.97
CA PHE A 196 -2.99 1.01 -12.17
C PHE A 196 -1.66 0.96 -12.93
N ASP A 197 -0.72 1.84 -12.57
CA ASP A 197 0.62 1.82 -13.17
C ASP A 197 1.41 0.58 -12.75
N ALA A 198 1.16 0.09 -11.54
CA ALA A 198 1.61 -1.24 -11.14
C ALA A 198 0.65 -1.91 -10.14
N ILE A 199 0.66 -3.25 -10.12
CA ILE A 199 0.01 -4.07 -9.10
C ILE A 199 1.02 -5.06 -8.52
N ILE A 200 1.03 -5.18 -7.19
CA ILE A 200 1.85 -6.12 -6.43
C ILE A 200 0.98 -7.36 -6.15
N CYS A 201 1.40 -8.53 -6.60
CA CYS A 201 0.59 -9.75 -6.46
C CYS A 201 1.41 -11.04 -6.46
N THR A 202 0.78 -12.16 -6.10
CA THR A 202 1.42 -13.48 -6.19
C THR A 202 1.57 -13.95 -7.65
N HIS A 203 2.42 -14.95 -7.89
CA HIS A 203 2.67 -15.50 -9.23
C HIS A 203 1.54 -16.39 -9.78
N ALA A 204 0.64 -16.88 -8.92
CA ALA A 204 -0.38 -17.85 -9.30
C ALA A 204 -1.37 -17.32 -10.37
N ASP A 205 -2.01 -18.24 -11.09
CA ASP A 205 -3.07 -17.89 -12.06
C ASP A 205 -4.29 -17.26 -11.38
N ASN A 206 -4.60 -17.65 -10.14
CA ASN A 206 -5.59 -16.99 -9.29
C ASN A 206 -4.95 -16.00 -8.29
N TYR A 207 -3.96 -15.23 -8.76
CA TYR A 207 -3.17 -14.34 -7.91
C TYR A 207 -3.97 -13.50 -6.93
N LEU A 208 -3.43 -13.35 -5.73
CA LEU A 208 -3.88 -12.39 -4.73
C LEU A 208 -3.09 -11.11 -4.92
N GLU A 209 -3.76 -9.97 -4.76
CA GLU A 209 -3.17 -8.64 -4.90
C GLU A 209 -2.92 -8.06 -3.51
N PHE A 210 -1.69 -7.61 -3.26
CA PHE A 210 -1.26 -7.03 -1.98
C PHE A 210 -1.20 -5.50 -2.04
N GLY A 211 -1.21 -4.94 -3.23
CA GLY A 211 -1.07 -3.50 -3.39
C GLY A 211 -1.11 -3.00 -4.83
N ALA A 212 -1.15 -1.68 -4.98
CA ALA A 212 -1.13 -1.00 -6.26
C ALA A 212 -0.32 0.31 -6.20
N ILE A 213 0.15 0.77 -7.36
CA ILE A 213 0.96 1.97 -7.52
C ILE A 213 0.30 2.87 -8.56
N GLU A 214 0.18 4.16 -8.25
CA GLU A 214 -0.16 5.24 -9.18
C GLU A 214 1.00 6.24 -9.21
N VAL A 215 1.36 6.66 -10.41
CA VAL A 215 2.39 7.66 -10.68
C VAL A 215 1.71 8.82 -11.39
N ALA A 216 1.86 10.03 -10.85
CA ALA A 216 1.44 11.26 -11.47
C ALA A 216 2.65 12.06 -11.97
N LYS A 217 2.49 12.74 -13.12
CA LYS A 217 3.51 13.61 -13.69
C LYS A 217 4.10 14.65 -12.73
N SER A 218 3.28 15.34 -11.93
CA SER A 218 3.75 16.40 -11.04
C SER A 218 2.98 16.44 -9.74
N ASP A 219 3.68 16.78 -8.65
CA ASP A 219 3.06 17.17 -7.38
C ASP A 219 2.64 18.64 -7.50
N ASN A 220 1.42 18.87 -8.01
CA ASN A 220 0.80 20.21 -7.98
C ASN A 220 0.25 20.53 -6.58
N GLY A 221 0.79 19.89 -5.54
CA GLY A 221 0.34 19.95 -4.17
C GLY A 221 -0.70 18.87 -3.82
N PRO A 222 -0.91 18.64 -2.51
CA PRO A 222 -1.87 17.67 -1.98
C PRO A 222 -3.32 17.92 -2.42
N GLY A 223 -3.66 19.17 -2.74
CA GLY A 223 -5.01 19.57 -3.16
C GLY A 223 -5.30 19.39 -4.65
N SER A 224 -4.35 18.89 -5.44
CA SER A 224 -4.57 18.77 -6.89
C SER A 224 -5.63 17.72 -7.21
N THR A 225 -6.55 18.05 -8.11
CA THR A 225 -7.70 17.19 -8.45
C THR A 225 -7.27 15.80 -8.91
N LYS A 226 -6.19 15.70 -9.70
CA LYS A 226 -5.63 14.42 -10.15
C LYS A 226 -5.15 13.59 -8.96
N PHE A 227 -4.35 14.17 -8.06
CA PHE A 227 -3.85 13.47 -6.88
C PHE A 227 -4.98 12.99 -5.96
N ILE A 228 -6.01 13.81 -5.74
CA ILE A 228 -7.18 13.42 -4.95
C ILE A 228 -7.96 12.28 -5.62
N GLN A 229 -8.18 12.36 -6.94
CA GLN A 229 -8.92 11.34 -7.69
C GLN A 229 -8.16 10.02 -7.77
N ASP A 230 -6.86 10.05 -8.07
CA ASP A 230 -6.00 8.87 -8.10
C ASP A 230 -5.88 8.26 -6.69
N GLY A 231 -5.79 9.11 -5.66
CA GLY A 231 -5.83 8.69 -4.26
C GLY A 231 -7.13 7.97 -3.88
N LYS A 232 -8.30 8.48 -4.30
CA LYS A 232 -9.59 7.81 -4.05
C LYS A 232 -9.69 6.48 -4.80
N LYS A 233 -9.28 6.48 -6.07
CA LYS A 233 -9.24 5.30 -6.94
C LYS A 233 -8.40 4.19 -6.31
N LEU A 234 -7.19 4.52 -5.86
CA LEU A 234 -6.27 3.61 -5.20
C LEU A 234 -6.89 3.00 -3.94
N ARG A 235 -7.44 3.83 -3.04
CA ARG A 235 -8.05 3.38 -1.78
C ARG A 235 -9.20 2.37 -1.99
N ILE A 236 -10.04 2.59 -3.01
CA ILE A 236 -11.11 1.64 -3.34
C ILE A 236 -10.53 0.31 -3.82
N ALA A 237 -9.50 0.32 -4.68
CA ALA A 237 -8.87 -0.92 -5.12
C ALA A 237 -8.20 -1.65 -3.95
N LEU A 238 -7.47 -0.95 -3.08
CA LEU A 238 -6.86 -1.52 -1.88
C LEU A 238 -7.89 -2.15 -0.94
N ARG A 239 -9.07 -1.53 -0.79
CA ARG A 239 -10.21 -2.12 -0.07
C ARG A 239 -10.63 -3.43 -0.72
N ASP A 240 -10.87 -3.43 -2.02
CA ASP A 240 -11.33 -4.62 -2.73
C ASP A 240 -10.28 -5.76 -2.64
N MET A 241 -8.98 -5.42 -2.67
CA MET A 241 -7.87 -6.35 -2.42
C MET A 241 -7.92 -6.93 -1.00
N ILE A 242 -8.12 -6.09 0.03
CA ILE A 242 -8.32 -6.54 1.43
C ILE A 242 -9.46 -7.55 1.53
N MET A 243 -10.61 -7.27 0.92
CA MET A 243 -11.75 -8.19 0.96
C MET A 243 -11.39 -9.55 0.39
N ARG A 244 -10.62 -9.59 -0.71
CA ARG A 244 -10.12 -10.84 -1.29
C ARG A 244 -9.12 -11.57 -0.40
N LEU A 245 -8.27 -10.85 0.32
CA LEU A 245 -7.34 -11.44 1.28
C LEU A 245 -8.08 -12.02 2.48
N HIS A 246 -9.11 -11.33 2.99
CA HIS A 246 -10.01 -11.87 4.02
C HIS A 246 -10.71 -13.15 3.54
N ASP A 247 -11.21 -13.17 2.30
CA ASP A 247 -11.81 -14.36 1.72
C ASP A 247 -10.81 -15.52 1.58
N ALA A 248 -9.52 -15.24 1.35
CA ALA A 248 -8.48 -16.26 1.21
C ALA A 248 -8.14 -16.96 2.54
N VAL A 249 -8.25 -16.24 3.67
CA VAL A 249 -8.00 -16.81 5.01
C VAL A 249 -9.27 -17.28 5.73
N GLY A 250 -10.45 -17.05 5.14
CA GLY A 250 -11.72 -17.55 5.64
C GLY A 250 -12.08 -16.99 7.02
N ASP A 251 -12.38 -17.89 7.96
CA ASP A 251 -12.86 -17.56 9.31
C ASP A 251 -11.72 -17.50 10.36
N ASP A 252 -10.46 -17.53 9.92
CA ASP A 252 -9.32 -17.27 10.80
C ASP A 252 -9.30 -15.78 11.21
N HIS A 253 -9.95 -15.49 12.33
CA HIS A 253 -10.02 -14.14 12.89
C HIS A 253 -8.66 -13.57 13.29
N GLY A 254 -7.67 -14.42 13.57
CA GLY A 254 -6.29 -13.99 13.82
C GLY A 254 -5.66 -13.46 12.55
N ALA A 255 -5.74 -14.25 11.48
CA ALA A 255 -5.23 -13.90 10.16
C ALA A 255 -5.89 -12.64 9.60
N VAL A 256 -7.23 -12.56 9.66
CA VAL A 256 -8.00 -11.39 9.19
C VAL A 256 -7.48 -10.10 9.80
N LYS A 257 -7.24 -10.08 11.12
CA LYS A 257 -6.77 -8.87 11.82
C LYS A 257 -5.35 -8.45 11.47
N LYS A 258 -4.56 -9.30 10.81
CA LYS A 258 -3.20 -8.97 10.34
C LYS A 258 -3.17 -8.54 8.87
N MET A 259 -4.26 -8.74 8.12
CA MET A 259 -4.31 -8.41 6.69
C MET A 259 -4.20 -6.91 6.44
N GLN A 260 -3.20 -6.53 5.65
CA GLN A 260 -3.01 -5.17 5.17
C GLN A 260 -2.82 -5.17 3.65
N THR A 261 -3.23 -4.09 3.00
CA THR A 261 -2.80 -3.80 1.62
C THR A 261 -2.08 -2.47 1.59
N VAL A 262 -1.13 -2.37 0.67
CA VAL A 262 -0.27 -1.19 0.52
C VAL A 262 -0.48 -0.54 -0.83
N GLY A 263 -0.63 0.77 -0.84
CA GLY A 263 -0.68 1.60 -2.03
C GLY A 263 0.50 2.54 -2.06
N VAL A 264 0.94 2.91 -3.26
CA VAL A 264 1.92 3.97 -3.46
C VAL A 264 1.33 5.04 -4.37
N LEU A 265 1.36 6.28 -3.90
CA LEU A 265 1.08 7.47 -4.69
C LEU A 265 2.40 8.20 -4.93
N ASN A 266 2.85 8.19 -6.17
CA ASN A 266 4.00 8.96 -6.60
C ASN A 266 3.55 10.18 -7.39
N ALA A 267 4.21 11.32 -7.19
CA ALA A 267 3.96 12.53 -7.96
C ALA A 267 5.29 13.24 -8.21
N GLY A 268 5.82 13.11 -9.43
CA GLY A 268 7.18 13.53 -9.73
C GLY A 268 8.21 12.81 -8.85
N LEU A 269 8.85 13.55 -7.93
CA LEU A 269 9.84 13.05 -6.95
C LEU A 269 9.24 12.75 -5.56
N THR A 270 7.96 13.01 -5.36
CA THR A 270 7.26 12.73 -4.11
C THR A 270 6.78 11.27 -4.09
N PHE A 271 6.94 10.61 -2.94
CA PHE A 271 6.47 9.26 -2.63
C PHE A 271 5.54 9.32 -1.42
N GLN A 272 4.39 8.65 -1.49
CA GLN A 272 3.50 8.47 -0.34
C GLN A 272 2.99 7.04 -0.30
N MET A 273 3.25 6.36 0.82
CA MET A 273 2.63 5.07 1.11
C MET A 273 1.22 5.28 1.71
N VAL A 274 0.25 4.52 1.22
CA VAL A 274 -1.11 4.42 1.75
C VAL A 274 -1.29 3.00 2.24
N ARG A 275 -1.87 2.80 3.41
CA ARG A 275 -2.17 1.48 3.95
C ARG A 275 -3.66 1.34 4.16
N CYS A 276 -4.20 0.16 3.85
CA CYS A 276 -5.57 -0.22 4.17
C CYS A 276 -5.57 -1.43 5.09
N TRP A 277 -6.51 -1.45 6.03
CA TRP A 277 -6.70 -2.51 7.00
C TRP A 277 -8.17 -2.64 7.36
N GLY A 278 -8.68 -3.87 7.49
CA GLY A 278 -10.06 -4.12 7.93
C GLY A 278 -10.06 -5.02 9.15
N ARG A 279 -10.79 -4.64 10.19
CA ARG A 279 -10.87 -5.42 11.43
C ARG A 279 -11.60 -6.75 11.24
N ASN A 280 -12.69 -6.69 10.48
CA ASN A 280 -13.61 -7.80 10.28
C ASN A 280 -13.73 -8.11 8.79
N ARG A 281 -13.98 -9.38 8.47
CA ARG A 281 -14.33 -9.80 7.11
C ARG A 281 -15.63 -9.13 6.66
N GLY A 282 -15.61 -8.47 5.50
CA GLY A 282 -16.76 -7.76 4.95
C GLY A 282 -17.03 -6.38 5.57
N GLY A 283 -16.49 -6.07 6.74
CA GLY A 283 -16.69 -4.82 7.48
C GLY A 283 -16.00 -3.59 6.88
N VAL A 284 -16.00 -2.50 7.65
CA VAL A 284 -15.30 -1.26 7.31
C VAL A 284 -13.80 -1.48 7.11
N VAL A 285 -13.24 -0.83 6.10
CA VAL A 285 -11.81 -0.76 5.86
C VAL A 285 -11.30 0.63 6.21
N LEU A 286 -10.38 0.66 7.16
CA LEU A 286 -9.63 1.86 7.53
C LEU A 286 -8.52 2.10 6.52
N VAL A 287 -8.27 3.38 6.24
CA VAL A 287 -7.16 3.85 5.42
C VAL A 287 -6.32 4.82 6.23
N LYS A 288 -5.00 4.69 6.06
CA LYS A 288 -4.03 5.63 6.60
C LYS A 288 -3.02 6.01 5.52
N SER A 289 -2.86 7.31 5.29
CA SER A 289 -1.76 7.81 4.47
C SER A 289 -0.56 8.09 5.36
N GLU A 290 0.59 7.50 5.05
CA GLU A 290 1.82 7.78 5.77
C GLU A 290 2.43 9.11 5.32
N ARG A 291 3.47 9.54 6.04
CA ARG A 291 4.21 10.76 5.72
C ARG A 291 4.72 10.71 4.27
N ARG A 292 4.64 11.85 3.59
CA ARG A 292 5.25 12.03 2.27
C ARG A 292 6.76 12.10 2.39
N GLU A 293 7.42 11.32 1.56
CA GLU A 293 8.87 11.31 1.39
C GLU A 293 9.22 11.90 0.02
N GLU A 294 10.43 12.40 -0.12
CA GLU A 294 10.92 13.01 -1.37
C GLU A 294 12.22 12.35 -1.82
N LEU A 295 12.40 12.19 -3.12
CA LEU A 295 13.70 11.89 -3.70
C LEU A 295 14.55 13.18 -3.74
N PRO A 296 15.85 13.14 -3.39
CA PRO A 296 16.74 14.30 -3.52
C PRO A 296 16.85 14.79 -4.96
N ARG A 297 16.95 16.10 -5.14
CA ARG A 297 17.27 16.71 -6.45
C ARG A 297 18.76 16.80 -6.71
N VAL A 298 19.54 16.90 -5.64
CA VAL A 298 21.00 17.05 -5.64
C VAL A 298 21.62 16.20 -4.53
N VAL A 299 22.92 15.86 -4.65
CA VAL A 299 23.62 15.00 -3.67
C VAL A 299 23.58 15.56 -2.25
N GLY A 300 23.60 16.88 -2.08
CA GLY A 300 23.53 17.51 -0.75
C GLY A 300 22.26 17.17 0.04
N GLU A 301 21.23 16.63 -0.61
CA GLU A 301 19.96 16.23 0.00
C GLU A 301 19.86 14.71 0.26
N LEU A 302 20.95 13.95 0.19
CA LEU A 302 20.92 12.48 0.23
C LEU A 302 20.20 11.91 1.46
N ARG A 303 20.12 12.65 2.57
CA ARG A 303 19.34 12.29 3.76
C ARG A 303 17.87 11.99 3.47
N LYS A 304 17.28 12.63 2.46
CA LYS A 304 15.89 12.37 2.03
C LYS A 304 15.70 10.92 1.57
N VAL A 305 16.73 10.33 0.95
CA VAL A 305 16.72 8.92 0.49
C VAL A 305 16.53 7.96 1.66
N TRP A 306 17.09 8.27 2.83
CA TRP A 306 17.03 7.35 3.98
C TRP A 306 15.60 7.17 4.50
N SER A 307 14.86 8.27 4.60
CA SER A 307 13.45 8.23 5.05
C SER A 307 12.57 7.55 4.01
N LEU A 308 12.82 7.81 2.73
CA LEU A 308 12.18 7.12 1.61
C LEU A 308 12.43 5.60 1.66
N MET A 309 13.69 5.19 1.75
CA MET A 309 14.06 3.78 1.75
C MET A 309 13.51 3.02 2.95
N ARG A 310 13.52 3.63 4.14
CA ARG A 310 12.87 3.05 5.32
C ARG A 310 11.38 2.78 5.05
N THR A 311 10.67 3.74 4.45
CA THR A 311 9.25 3.59 4.14
C THR A 311 9.01 2.48 3.11
N VAL A 312 9.88 2.34 2.11
CA VAL A 312 9.82 1.26 1.12
C VAL A 312 10.09 -0.11 1.73
N ILE A 313 11.03 -0.23 2.69
CA ILE A 313 11.25 -1.48 3.42
C ILE A 313 10.05 -1.83 4.30
N GLN A 314 9.45 -0.85 5.00
CA GLN A 314 8.22 -1.09 5.76
C GLN A 314 7.08 -1.58 4.86
N MET A 315 6.95 -1.01 3.66
CA MET A 315 6.00 -1.50 2.65
C MET A 315 6.28 -2.95 2.27
N LYS A 316 7.54 -3.30 1.98
CA LYS A 316 7.98 -4.66 1.66
C LYS A 316 7.66 -5.64 2.79
N ASP A 317 7.95 -5.26 4.03
CA ASP A 317 7.75 -6.13 5.19
C ASP A 317 6.26 -6.42 5.41
N ILE A 318 5.38 -5.43 5.23
CA ILE A 318 3.92 -5.63 5.25
C ILE A 318 3.50 -6.61 4.16
N VAL A 319 4.02 -6.44 2.93
CA VAL A 319 3.68 -7.34 1.81
C VAL A 319 4.15 -8.77 2.09
N ASP A 320 5.36 -8.96 2.62
CA ASP A 320 5.87 -10.29 2.95
C ASP A 320 5.12 -10.93 4.11
N GLU A 321 4.76 -10.17 5.14
CA GLU A 321 3.94 -10.65 6.26
C GLU A 321 2.58 -11.16 5.77
N VAL A 322 1.87 -10.34 5.00
CA VAL A 322 0.56 -10.69 4.44
C VAL A 322 0.66 -11.90 3.51
N ARG A 323 1.70 -11.93 2.66
CA ARG A 323 2.00 -13.08 1.79
C ARG A 323 2.15 -14.37 2.59
N LYS A 324 2.98 -14.38 3.64
CA LYS A 324 3.20 -15.56 4.48
C LYS A 324 1.88 -16.07 5.05
N ILE A 325 1.05 -15.18 5.58
CA ILE A 325 -0.23 -15.59 6.18
C ILE A 325 -1.14 -16.25 5.13
N VAL A 326 -1.22 -15.72 3.90
CA VAL A 326 -2.10 -16.29 2.87
C VAL A 326 -1.54 -17.55 2.17
N GLU A 327 -0.22 -17.70 2.08
CA GLU A 327 0.41 -18.84 1.39
C GLU A 327 0.73 -20.01 2.33
N GLU A 328 1.16 -19.71 3.56
CA GLU A 328 1.69 -20.68 4.51
C GLU A 328 0.68 -20.96 5.65
N GLY A 329 -0.39 -20.17 5.76
CA GLY A 329 -1.29 -20.12 6.91
C GLY A 329 -0.63 -19.42 8.11
N GLU A 330 -1.40 -19.14 9.17
CA GLU A 330 -0.75 -18.70 10.41
C GLU A 330 0.13 -19.83 10.99
N PRO A 331 1.33 -19.52 11.53
CA PRO A 331 2.07 -20.47 12.32
C PRO A 331 1.23 -20.84 13.55
N LYS A 332 0.63 -22.02 13.52
CA LYS A 332 -0.17 -22.54 14.63
C LYS A 332 0.72 -22.65 15.86
N THR A 333 0.22 -22.16 16.99
CA THR A 333 0.85 -22.33 18.30
C THR A 333 0.94 -23.82 18.65
N LYS A 334 1.83 -24.18 19.58
CA LYS A 334 1.95 -25.58 20.04
C LYS A 334 0.64 -26.08 20.64
N GLU A 335 -0.11 -25.20 21.30
CA GLU A 335 -1.44 -25.49 21.84
C GLU A 335 -2.46 -25.77 20.75
N GLU A 336 -2.47 -25.01 19.64
CA GLU A 336 -3.38 -25.23 18.51
C GLU A 336 -3.07 -26.52 17.74
N ILE A 337 -1.78 -26.84 17.57
CA ILE A 337 -1.33 -28.10 16.98
C ILE A 337 -1.76 -29.28 17.86
N ALA A 338 -1.57 -29.18 19.19
CA ALA A 338 -2.01 -30.20 20.13
C ALA A 338 -3.54 -30.37 20.11
N ALA A 339 -4.30 -29.28 20.03
CA ALA A 339 -5.75 -29.32 19.96
C ALA A 339 -6.27 -29.89 18.63
N GLN A 340 -5.56 -29.71 17.51
CA GLN A 340 -5.89 -30.40 16.25
C GLN A 340 -5.58 -31.90 16.31
N LEU A 341 -4.42 -32.27 16.84
CA LEU A 341 -4.04 -33.68 17.03
C LEU A 341 -5.02 -34.43 17.95
N LEU A 342 -5.57 -33.75 18.97
CA LEU A 342 -6.60 -34.31 19.85
C LEU A 342 -7.99 -34.39 19.20
N ARG A 343 -8.26 -33.61 18.15
CA ARG A 343 -9.54 -33.61 17.41
C ARG A 343 -9.56 -34.60 16.24
N GLY A 344 -8.40 -35.08 15.79
CA GLY A 344 -8.30 -36.12 14.77
C GLY A 344 -8.55 -35.63 13.33
N ASP A 345 -8.28 -34.35 13.06
CA ASP A 345 -8.30 -33.76 11.71
C ASP A 345 -6.96 -33.92 10.98
#